data_AF-A0A2E1P6B3-F1
#
_entry.id   AF-A0A2E1P6B3-F1
#
_cell.length_a   1.000
_cell.length_b   1.000
_cell.length_c   1.000
_cell.angle_alpha   90.00
_cell.angle_beta   90.00
_cell.angle_gamma   90.00
#
_symmetry.space_group_name_H-M   'P 1'
#
loop_
_entity.id
_entity.type
_entity.pdbx_description
1 polymer ?
#
loop_
_entity_poly.entity_id
_entity_poly.type
_entity_poly.pdbx_seq_one_letter_code
_entity_poly.pdbx_strand_id
1 'polypeptide(L)'
;MKKILLIAFSISLTTLSAAEVIIASDSLSINIVEEKSSSIEEKALIAIQTENYAYMEQILQSGTISPRMVVDGKPLIIYAAIYDKAEMILLLASYGAMLVDPICEEGKDIMEYAKEFNAIHAQAQIIIIKS
;
A
#
# COMPACT_ATOMS: atom_id res chain seq x y z
N MET A 1 40.15 -13.67 42.30
CA MET A 1 40.16 -13.05 40.95
C MET A 1 38.70 -13.05 40.49
N LYS A 2 37.99 -11.97 40.19
CA LYS A 2 38.30 -10.72 39.48
C LYS A 2 37.51 -9.57 40.14
N LYS A 3 38.14 -8.41 40.32
CA LYS A 3 37.48 -7.15 40.70
C LYS A 3 36.77 -6.61 39.46
N ILE A 4 35.47 -6.33 39.57
CA ILE A 4 34.70 -5.68 38.50
C ILE A 4 34.89 -4.18 38.67
N LEU A 5 35.60 -3.56 37.73
CA LEU A 5 35.85 -2.13 37.68
C LEU A 5 34.70 -1.51 36.86
N LEU A 6 33.75 -0.86 37.53
CA LEU A 6 32.71 -0.05 36.87
C LEU A 6 33.32 1.31 36.53
N ILE A 7 33.51 1.53 35.23
CA ILE A 7 34.04 2.77 34.65
C ILE A 7 32.95 3.84 34.74
N ALA A 8 33.20 4.88 35.52
CA ALA A 8 32.35 6.07 35.59
C ALA A 8 32.57 6.93 34.35
N PHE A 9 31.51 7.15 33.56
CA PHE A 9 31.53 8.03 32.41
C PHE A 9 31.14 9.44 32.86
N SER A 10 32.13 10.33 32.99
CA SER A 10 31.92 11.75 33.31
C SER A 10 31.72 12.54 32.02
N ILE A 11 30.48 12.92 31.71
CA ILE A 11 30.19 13.91 30.67
C ILE A 11 30.19 15.28 31.35
N SER A 12 31.21 16.10 31.08
CA SER A 12 31.22 17.51 31.47
C SER A 12 30.30 18.29 30.55
N LEU A 13 29.25 18.91 31.09
CA LEU A 13 28.42 19.85 30.36
C LEU A 13 29.02 21.25 30.51
N THR A 14 29.56 21.79 29.43
CA THR A 14 30.04 23.18 29.37
C THR A 14 28.85 24.13 29.47
N THR A 15 28.98 25.16 30.31
CA THR A 15 27.97 26.19 30.51
C THR A 15 27.79 27.00 29.23
N LEU A 16 26.59 26.94 28.66
CA LEU A 16 26.17 27.72 27.49
C LEU A 16 26.07 29.20 27.87
N SER A 17 26.88 30.03 27.22
CA SER A 17 26.92 31.48 27.36
C SER A 17 25.55 32.10 27.02
N ALA A 18 25.04 32.96 27.91
CA ALA A 18 23.89 33.80 27.65
C ALA A 18 24.26 34.88 26.62
N ALA A 19 23.91 34.64 25.37
CA ALA A 19 23.72 35.69 24.38
C ALA A 19 22.27 35.55 23.88
N GLU A 20 21.44 36.51 24.27
CA GLU A 20 20.10 36.71 23.72
C GLU A 20 20.21 36.81 22.19
N VAL A 21 19.82 35.74 21.50
CA VAL A 21 19.43 35.86 20.10
C VAL A 21 17.92 35.83 20.11
N ILE A 22 17.34 37.03 19.95
CA ILE A 22 15.95 37.20 19.55
C ILE A 22 15.85 36.62 18.13
N ILE A 23 15.58 35.32 18.03
CA ILE A 23 15.10 34.75 16.79
C ILE A 23 13.63 35.17 16.75
N ALA A 24 13.33 36.15 15.90
CA ALA A 24 11.97 36.46 15.52
C ALA A 24 11.28 35.12 15.22
N SER A 25 10.27 34.78 16.00
CA SER A 25 9.42 33.62 15.74
C SER A 25 8.65 33.92 14.46
N ASP A 26 9.32 33.73 13.33
CA ASP A 26 8.68 33.61 12.05
C ASP A 26 7.88 32.32 12.16
N SER A 27 6.64 32.45 12.58
CA SER A 27 5.71 31.36 12.72
C SER A 27 5.47 30.84 11.31
N LEU A 28 6.32 29.93 10.87
CA LEU A 28 6.03 29.03 9.77
C LEU A 28 4.82 28.24 10.23
N SER A 29 3.64 28.72 9.85
CA SER A 29 2.39 27.99 9.94
C SER A 29 2.57 26.74 9.10
N ILE A 30 3.03 25.66 9.74
CA ILE A 30 2.89 24.32 9.22
C ILE A 30 1.39 24.08 9.27
N ASN A 31 0.71 24.40 8.16
CA ASN A 31 -0.61 23.85 7.90
C ASN A 31 -0.39 22.34 7.85
N ILE A 32 -0.64 21.69 8.98
CA ILE A 32 -0.84 20.25 9.01
C ILE A 32 -2.03 20.05 8.09
N VAL A 33 -1.75 19.69 6.84
CA VAL A 33 -2.78 19.17 5.96
C VAL A 33 -3.28 17.96 6.72
N GLU A 34 -4.47 18.07 7.30
CA GLU A 34 -5.14 16.94 7.93
C GLU A 34 -5.11 15.81 6.90
N GLU A 35 -4.30 14.78 7.15
CA GLU A 35 -4.34 13.55 6.38
C GLU A 35 -5.77 13.05 6.52
N LYS A 36 -6.60 13.35 5.52
CA LYS A 36 -7.91 12.72 5.38
C LYS A 36 -7.63 11.23 5.43
N SER A 37 -8.08 10.58 6.51
CA SER A 37 -7.85 9.16 6.69
C SER A 37 -8.56 8.42 5.57
N SER A 38 -7.83 8.05 4.51
CA SER A 38 -8.36 7.25 3.42
C SER A 38 -8.86 5.90 3.94
N SER A 39 -9.99 5.44 3.40
CA SER A 39 -10.55 4.14 3.77
C SER A 39 -9.61 3.00 3.36
N ILE A 40 -9.85 1.79 3.88
CA ILE A 40 -9.03 0.64 3.51
C ILE A 40 -9.19 0.29 2.03
N GLU A 41 -10.39 0.47 1.49
CA GLU A 41 -10.72 0.29 0.08
C GLU A 41 -9.96 1.28 -0.79
N GLU A 42 -9.98 2.57 -0.45
CA GLU A 42 -9.25 3.61 -1.18
C GLU A 42 -7.73 3.33 -1.17
N LYS A 43 -7.18 2.94 -0.02
CA LYS A 43 -5.76 2.57 0.09
C LYS A 43 -5.42 1.32 -0.73
N ALA A 44 -6.30 0.31 -0.76
CA ALA A 44 -6.11 -0.88 -1.58
C ALA A 44 -6.14 -0.54 -3.09
N LEU A 45 -7.07 0.32 -3.53
CA LEU A 45 -7.12 0.78 -4.92
C LEU A 45 -5.85 1.56 -5.31
N ILE A 46 -5.39 2.48 -4.46
CA ILE A 46 -4.14 3.21 -4.66
C ILE A 46 -2.97 2.23 -4.75
N ALA A 47 -2.91 1.23 -3.86
CA ALA A 47 -1.83 0.24 -3.85
C ALA A 47 -1.84 -0.65 -5.10
N ILE A 48 -3.01 -1.02 -5.62
CA ILE A 48 -3.13 -1.71 -6.91
C ILE A 48 -2.59 -0.83 -8.04
N GLN A 49 -3.06 0.42 -8.12
CA GLN A 49 -2.68 1.35 -9.19
C GLN A 49 -1.17 1.65 -9.18
N THR A 50 -0.57 1.74 -8.00
CA THR A 50 0.85 2.06 -7.79
C THR A 50 1.75 0.84 -7.63
N GLU A 51 1.21 -0.37 -7.77
CA GLU A 51 1.96 -1.63 -7.59
C GLU A 51 2.65 -1.73 -6.22
N ASN A 52 2.01 -1.23 -5.16
CA ASN A 52 2.51 -1.36 -3.80
C ASN A 52 2.22 -2.77 -3.25
N TYR A 53 3.02 -3.74 -3.71
CA TYR A 53 2.93 -5.14 -3.35
C TYR A 53 3.07 -5.37 -1.85
N ALA A 54 3.99 -4.67 -1.19
CA ALA A 54 4.24 -4.84 0.24
C ALA A 54 2.99 -4.51 1.06
N TYR A 55 2.32 -3.40 0.74
CA TYR A 55 1.07 -3.03 1.40
C TYR A 55 -0.04 -4.03 1.09
N MET A 56 -0.24 -4.38 -0.18
CA MET A 56 -1.29 -5.33 -0.59
C MET A 56 -1.10 -6.70 0.07
N GLU A 57 0.12 -7.23 0.06
CA GLU A 57 0.44 -8.49 0.70
C GLU A 57 0.20 -8.42 2.21
N GLN A 58 0.63 -7.34 2.89
CA GLN A 58 0.39 -7.16 4.32
C GLN A 58 -1.11 -7.25 4.66
N ILE A 59 -1.98 -6.53 3.94
CA ILE A 59 -3.42 -6.48 4.24
C ILE A 59 -4.18 -7.75 3.83
N LEU A 60 -3.66 -8.51 2.85
CA LEU A 60 -4.18 -9.82 2.48
C LEU A 60 -3.78 -10.88 3.50
N GLN A 61 -2.50 -10.91 3.92
CA GLN A 61 -1.99 -11.86 4.90
C GLN A 61 -2.62 -11.67 6.28
N SER A 62 -2.85 -10.42 6.69
CA SER A 62 -3.52 -10.13 7.96
C SER A 62 -5.03 -10.42 7.93
N GLY A 63 -5.61 -10.69 6.77
CA GLY A 63 -7.05 -10.80 6.58
C GLY A 63 -7.80 -9.48 6.76
N THR A 64 -7.10 -8.34 6.71
CA THR A 64 -7.71 -7.01 6.78
C THR A 64 -8.67 -6.80 5.60
N ILE A 65 -8.35 -7.37 4.44
CA ILE A 65 -9.26 -7.44 3.30
C ILE A 65 -9.39 -8.88 2.80
N SER A 66 -10.53 -9.18 2.18
CA SER A 66 -10.68 -10.40 1.39
C SER A 66 -9.99 -10.20 0.03
N PRO A 67 -9.30 -11.22 -0.53
CA PRO A 67 -8.79 -11.19 -1.90
C PRO A 67 -9.91 -11.03 -2.94
N ARG A 68 -11.16 -11.36 -2.55
CA ARG A 68 -12.38 -11.20 -3.36
C ARG A 68 -13.20 -9.96 -2.95
N MET A 69 -12.58 -9.00 -2.27
CA MET A 69 -13.22 -7.73 -1.94
C MET A 69 -13.73 -7.05 -3.20
N VAL A 70 -14.93 -6.48 -3.10
CA VAL A 70 -15.60 -5.71 -4.15
C VAL A 70 -15.64 -4.26 -3.70
N VAL A 71 -15.22 -3.36 -4.58
CA VAL A 71 -15.29 -1.90 -4.41
C VAL A 71 -16.07 -1.36 -5.60
N ASP A 72 -17.06 -0.51 -5.36
CA ASP A 72 -17.93 0.06 -6.40
C ASP A 72 -18.43 -0.96 -7.44
N GLY A 73 -18.88 -2.13 -6.96
CA GLY A 73 -19.40 -3.21 -7.80
C GLY A 73 -18.34 -3.99 -8.60
N LYS A 74 -17.04 -3.73 -8.41
CA LYS A 74 -15.94 -4.43 -9.08
C LYS A 74 -15.01 -5.13 -8.08
N PRO A 75 -14.73 -6.44 -8.26
CA PRO A 75 -13.65 -7.11 -7.57
C PRO A 75 -12.30 -6.40 -7.73
N LEU A 76 -11.48 -6.35 -6.68
CA LEU A 76 -10.15 -5.70 -6.70
C LEU A 76 -9.26 -6.15 -7.87
N ILE A 77 -9.32 -7.44 -8.23
CA ILE A 77 -8.52 -7.99 -9.34
C ILE A 77 -8.91 -7.41 -10.71
N ILE A 78 -10.15 -6.91 -10.87
CA ILE A 78 -10.59 -6.24 -12.09
C ILE A 78 -9.99 -4.84 -12.19
N TYR A 79 -9.80 -4.13 -11.08
CA TYR A 79 -9.02 -2.88 -11.09
C TYR A 79 -7.57 -3.13 -11.52
N ALA A 80 -6.95 -4.21 -11.05
CA ALA A 80 -5.60 -4.59 -11.50
C ALA A 80 -5.55 -4.85 -13.02
N ALA A 81 -6.59 -5.47 -13.58
CA ALA A 81 -6.73 -5.66 -15.03
C ALA A 81 -6.93 -4.34 -15.79
N ILE A 82 -7.79 -3.44 -15.30
CA ILE A 82 -8.02 -2.11 -15.89
C ILE A 82 -6.73 -1.29 -15.96
N TYR A 83 -5.89 -1.39 -14.92
CA TYR A 83 -4.60 -0.68 -14.84
C TYR A 83 -3.42 -1.42 -15.47
N ASP A 84 -3.66 -2.56 -16.14
CA ASP A 84 -2.64 -3.40 -16.77
C ASP A 84 -1.52 -3.88 -15.81
N LYS A 85 -1.88 -4.19 -14.56
CA LYS A 85 -0.96 -4.60 -13.50
C LYS A 85 -0.90 -6.13 -13.38
N ALA A 86 -0.18 -6.76 -14.30
CA ALA A 86 -0.07 -8.23 -14.38
C ALA A 86 0.39 -8.86 -13.05
N GLU A 87 1.44 -8.37 -12.43
CA GLU A 87 1.99 -8.92 -11.19
C GLU A 87 1.03 -8.73 -10.01
N MET A 88 0.23 -7.66 -10.01
CA MET A 88 -0.83 -7.45 -9.01
C MET A 88 -1.99 -8.42 -9.21
N ILE A 89 -2.34 -8.77 -10.47
CA ILE A 89 -3.29 -9.84 -10.78
C ILE A 89 -2.77 -11.17 -10.23
N LEU A 90 -1.49 -11.48 -10.46
CA LEU A 90 -0.86 -12.70 -9.95
C LEU A 90 -0.89 -12.75 -8.42
N LEU A 91 -0.56 -11.65 -7.75
CA LEU A 91 -0.64 -11.54 -6.29
C LEU A 91 -2.07 -11.79 -5.79
N LEU A 92 -3.07 -11.08 -6.32
CA LEU A 92 -4.46 -11.27 -5.88
C LEU A 92 -4.95 -12.70 -6.15
N ALA A 93 -4.61 -13.27 -7.31
CA ALA A 93 -4.95 -14.64 -7.67
C ALA A 93 -4.32 -15.67 -6.73
N SER A 94 -3.06 -15.47 -6.31
CA SER A 94 -2.37 -16.39 -5.39
C SER A 94 -3.00 -16.41 -3.99
N TYR A 95 -3.63 -15.30 -3.57
CA TYR A 95 -4.45 -15.25 -2.36
C TYR A 95 -5.89 -15.73 -2.57
N GLY A 96 -6.27 -16.14 -3.79
CA GLY A 96 -7.55 -16.78 -4.07
C GLY A 96 -8.62 -15.87 -4.67
N ALA A 97 -8.25 -14.71 -5.24
CA ALA A 97 -9.18 -13.84 -5.95
C ALA A 97 -9.82 -14.49 -7.20
N MET A 98 -9.18 -15.54 -7.75
CA MET A 98 -9.66 -16.29 -8.93
C MET A 98 -10.19 -17.68 -8.61
N LEU A 99 -10.47 -18.02 -7.34
CA LEU A 99 -11.10 -19.30 -6.97
C LEU A 99 -12.50 -19.48 -7.58
N VAL A 100 -13.15 -18.36 -7.88
CA VAL A 100 -14.38 -18.25 -8.68
C VAL A 100 -14.12 -17.17 -9.71
N ASP A 101 -14.72 -17.27 -10.89
CA ASP A 101 -14.56 -16.24 -11.92
C ASP A 101 -14.97 -14.86 -11.36
N PRO A 102 -14.06 -13.87 -11.35
CA PRO A 102 -14.38 -12.53 -10.89
C PRO A 102 -15.28 -11.85 -11.92
N ILE A 103 -16.50 -11.54 -11.50
CA ILE A 103 -17.54 -10.91 -12.31
C ILE A 103 -17.98 -9.63 -11.59
N CYS A 104 -18.07 -8.52 -12.33
CA CYS A 104 -18.60 -7.26 -11.82
C CYS A 104 -20.14 -7.29 -11.72
N GLU A 105 -20.73 -6.34 -11.02
CA GLU A 105 -22.20 -6.18 -10.95
C GLU A 105 -22.85 -6.01 -12.33
N GLU A 106 -22.13 -5.44 -13.32
CA GLU A 106 -22.63 -5.32 -14.69
C GLU A 106 -22.51 -6.62 -15.53
N GLY A 107 -22.05 -7.71 -14.91
CA GLY A 107 -21.93 -9.03 -15.54
C GLY A 107 -20.65 -9.25 -16.36
N LYS A 108 -19.80 -8.23 -16.49
CA LYS A 108 -18.51 -8.34 -17.20
C LYS A 108 -17.45 -9.04 -16.36
N ASP A 109 -16.65 -9.89 -16.99
CA ASP A 109 -15.53 -10.58 -16.35
C ASP A 109 -14.19 -9.81 -16.46
N ILE A 110 -13.17 -10.31 -15.77
CA ILE A 110 -11.81 -9.73 -15.77
C ILE A 110 -11.16 -9.65 -17.16
N MET A 111 -11.38 -10.63 -18.03
CA MET A 111 -10.80 -10.66 -19.38
C MET A 111 -11.49 -9.66 -20.30
N GLU A 112 -12.81 -9.49 -20.17
CA GLU A 112 -13.57 -8.49 -20.91
C GLU A 112 -13.10 -7.08 -20.57
N TYR A 113 -12.88 -6.77 -19.28
CA TYR A 113 -12.29 -5.50 -18.87
C TYR A 113 -10.86 -5.32 -19.38
N ALA A 114 -10.02 -6.35 -19.29
CA ALA A 114 -8.65 -6.27 -19.79
C ALA A 114 -8.60 -5.98 -21.31
N LYS A 115 -9.54 -6.53 -22.08
CA LYS A 115 -9.69 -6.24 -23.52
C LYS A 115 -10.19 -4.83 -23.79
N GLU A 116 -11.23 -4.38 -23.08
CA GLU A 116 -11.81 -3.04 -23.22
C GLU A 116 -10.77 -1.94 -23.00
N PHE A 117 -9.86 -2.13 -22.05
CA PHE A 117 -8.81 -1.18 -21.69
C PHE A 117 -7.48 -1.38 -22.44
N ASN A 118 -7.41 -2.32 -23.39
CA ASN A 118 -6.16 -2.70 -24.08
C ASN A 118 -5.01 -3.07 -23.12
N ALA A 119 -5.33 -3.70 -21.99
CA ALA A 119 -4.38 -4.11 -20.97
C ALA A 119 -3.71 -5.45 -21.36
N ILE A 120 -2.68 -5.38 -22.20
CA ILE A 120 -2.07 -6.56 -22.83
C ILE A 120 -1.34 -7.45 -21.82
N HIS A 121 -0.66 -6.86 -20.82
CA HIS A 121 0.04 -7.63 -19.79
C HIS A 121 -0.95 -8.35 -18.88
N ALA A 122 -2.04 -7.67 -18.51
CA ALA A 122 -3.14 -8.28 -17.77
C ALA A 122 -3.76 -9.43 -18.55
N GLN A 123 -4.08 -9.24 -19.84
CA GLN A 123 -4.62 -10.31 -20.69
C GLN A 123 -3.70 -11.53 -20.71
N ALA A 124 -2.40 -11.33 -20.92
CA ALA A 124 -1.42 -12.41 -20.91
C ALA A 124 -1.39 -13.14 -19.55
N GLN A 125 -1.33 -12.39 -18.45
CA GLN A 125 -1.31 -12.97 -17.10
C GLN A 125 -2.58 -13.76 -16.77
N ILE A 126 -3.75 -13.25 -17.15
CA ILE A 126 -5.03 -13.94 -16.96
C ILE A 126 -5.05 -15.26 -17.74
N ILE A 127 -4.55 -15.27 -18.98
CA ILE A 127 -4.43 -16.50 -19.79
C ILE A 127 -3.56 -17.53 -19.07
N ILE A 128 -2.39 -17.11 -18.54
CA ILE A 128 -1.48 -17.99 -17.81
C ILE A 128 -2.08 -18.53 -16.51
N ILE A 129 -2.85 -17.72 -15.77
CA ILE A 129 -3.48 -18.20 -14.53
C ILE A 129 -4.61 -19.20 -14.82
N LYS A 130 -5.33 -19.03 -15.93
CA LYS A 130 -6.46 -19.89 -16.30
C LYS A 130 -6.06 -21.15 -17.08
N SER A 131 -4.80 -21.28 -17.52
CA SER A 131 -4.32 -22.40 -18.34
C SER A 131 -4.12 -23.70 -17.58
#